data_AF-S9SI11-F1
#
_entry.id   AF-S9SI11-F1
#
_cell.length_a   1.000
_cell.length_b   1.000
_cell.length_c   1.000
_cell.angle_alpha   90.00
_cell.angle_beta   90.00
_cell.angle_gamma   90.00
#
_symmetry.space_group_name_H-M   'P 1'
#
loop_
_entity.id
_entity.type
_entity.pdbx_description
1 polymer ?
#
loop_
_entity_poly.entity_id
_entity_poly.type
_entity_poly.pdbx_seq_one_letter_code
_entity_poly.pdbx_strand_id
1 'polypeptide(L)'
;MLCCLLVSSICNIVYYEFVLRHGAFTIPYIYMYDARYLIICSDKNWFELLSLFTYKAQVVIDLQNIHKAEIEKVIEIMKHRMDEELTSEQLAAEIGYSPFHFNRIFKQVTGVSPRRYLSALRMEQGKVELLSTQKSLLQIILSLGYRSIGTYTTRFSHSVGLSPKRFPAQVKTLMGLMDLHRNSYEQPSVAVSSVSELSCHITAPDTFHGMIFVGLFPRPIPDQRPVIGTARNHKGVFRLTNIPNGTYYLLAAGIPWSLNPRDYFILDRSLRGKYPEAVHISEGTNLSLSLLLREPLATDPPIVINLPQLLYEQTTQYSNLEEKEPHFTKYNTDEEHY
;
A
#
# COMPACT_ATOMS: atom_id res chain seq x y z
N MET A 1 36.56 23.34 -11.93
CA MET A 1 36.07 23.27 -10.53
C MET A 1 35.60 21.83 -10.35
N LEU A 2 36.44 20.99 -9.75
CA LEU A 2 36.17 19.55 -9.58
C LEU A 2 35.10 19.39 -8.50
N CYS A 3 33.87 19.04 -8.86
CA CYS A 3 32.89 18.50 -7.92
C CYS A 3 33.21 17.02 -7.71
N CYS A 4 33.78 16.66 -6.55
CA CYS A 4 33.86 15.27 -6.13
C CYS A 4 32.46 14.82 -5.65
N LEU A 5 31.74 14.10 -6.50
CA LEU A 5 30.54 13.34 -6.13
C LEU A 5 30.98 12.04 -5.43
N LEU A 6 30.85 11.98 -4.11
CA LEU A 6 30.84 10.71 -3.37
C LEU A 6 29.38 10.34 -3.10
N VAL A 7 28.85 9.47 -3.94
CA VAL A 7 27.52 8.86 -3.75
C VAL A 7 27.68 7.66 -2.83
N SER A 8 27.37 7.81 -1.54
CA SER A 8 27.14 6.68 -0.65
C SER A 8 25.73 6.14 -0.92
N SER A 9 25.64 4.98 -1.57
CA SER A 9 24.39 4.37 -2.05
C SER A 9 23.44 3.87 -0.94
N ILE A 10 23.64 4.26 0.32
CA ILE A 10 22.91 3.73 1.49
C ILE A 10 21.97 4.78 2.11
N CYS A 11 22.16 6.05 1.80
CA CYS A 11 21.23 7.13 2.10
C CYS A 11 21.32 8.09 0.92
N ASN A 12 20.21 8.59 0.38
CA ASN A 12 20.21 9.64 -0.66
C ASN A 12 20.77 10.97 -0.08
N ILE A 13 22.03 10.98 0.33
CA ILE A 13 22.79 12.15 0.76
C ILE A 13 23.48 12.66 -0.51
N VAL A 14 22.88 13.69 -1.11
CA VAL A 14 23.51 14.40 -2.22
C VAL A 14 24.34 15.54 -1.64
N TYR A 15 25.65 15.43 -1.73
CA TYR A 15 26.57 16.51 -1.36
C TYR A 15 26.58 17.58 -2.46
N TYR A 16 26.10 18.78 -2.15
CA TYR A 16 26.28 19.96 -3.01
C TYR A 16 27.32 20.89 -2.37
N GLU A 17 28.43 21.14 -3.05
CA GLU A 17 29.37 22.19 -2.69
C GLU A 17 28.92 23.49 -3.39
N PHE A 18 28.12 24.32 -2.72
CA PHE A 18 27.71 25.62 -3.25
C PHE A 18 28.67 26.71 -2.76
N VAL A 19 29.47 27.28 -3.66
CA VAL A 19 30.39 28.38 -3.36
C VAL A 19 29.68 29.71 -3.60
N LEU A 20 29.07 30.28 -2.55
CA LEU A 20 28.60 31.68 -2.61
C LEU A 20 29.77 32.62 -2.31
N ARG A 21 30.27 33.31 -3.35
CA ARG A 21 31.24 34.41 -3.17
C ARG A 21 30.49 35.67 -2.75
N HIS A 22 30.40 35.93 -1.45
CA HIS A 22 30.18 37.28 -0.92
C HIS A 22 31.30 37.58 0.07
N GLY A 23 32.16 38.55 -0.26
CA GLY A 23 33.11 39.20 0.64
C GLY A 23 33.97 38.27 1.53
N ALA A 24 35.20 37.99 1.10
CA ALA A 24 36.34 37.48 1.90
C ALA A 24 36.20 36.16 2.70
N PHE A 25 35.04 35.51 2.79
CA PHE A 25 34.89 34.23 3.49
C PHE A 25 34.25 33.15 2.62
N THR A 26 34.85 31.95 2.64
CA THR A 26 34.31 30.72 2.05
C THR A 26 33.72 29.90 3.18
N ILE A 27 32.41 29.67 3.17
CA ILE A 27 31.72 28.85 4.17
C ILE A 27 31.20 27.60 3.45
N PRO A 28 31.65 26.39 3.79
CA PRO A 28 31.07 25.16 3.25
C PRO A 28 29.68 24.93 3.87
N TYR A 29 28.69 24.62 3.03
CA TYR A 29 27.34 24.25 3.46
C TYR A 29 27.09 22.77 3.16
N ILE A 30 26.42 22.06 4.09
CA ILE A 30 25.92 20.71 3.86
C ILE A 30 24.40 20.78 3.84
N TYR A 31 23.80 20.43 2.71
CA TYR A 31 22.35 20.30 2.56
C TYR A 31 21.99 18.81 2.58
N MET A 32 21.24 18.37 3.59
CA MET A 32 20.67 17.01 3.61
C MET A 32 19.20 17.09 3.22
N TYR A 33 18.83 16.42 2.12
CA TYR A 33 17.44 16.20 1.79
C TYR A 33 16.86 15.14 2.74
N ASP A 34 15.72 15.46 3.35
CA ASP A 34 14.87 14.57 4.17
C ASP A 34 15.16 14.46 5.69
N ALA A 35 15.87 15.43 6.27
CA ALA A 35 15.79 15.70 7.71
C ALA A 35 15.83 17.20 7.96
N ARG A 36 14.97 17.67 8.89
CA ARG A 36 14.70 19.07 9.29
C ARG A 36 15.90 19.83 9.89
N TYR A 37 17.11 19.70 9.36
CA TYR A 37 18.31 20.33 9.90
C TYR A 37 19.18 20.91 8.78
N LEU A 38 19.30 22.24 8.76
CA LEU A 38 20.33 22.96 8.02
C LEU A 38 21.48 23.22 9.00
N ILE A 39 22.66 22.68 8.73
CA ILE A 39 23.85 22.91 9.57
C ILE A 39 24.76 23.90 8.84
N ILE A 40 24.84 25.12 9.37
CA ILE A 40 25.77 26.15 8.92
C ILE A 40 27.04 26.00 9.75
N CYS A 41 28.16 25.66 9.11
CA CYS A 41 29.44 25.46 9.79
C CYS A 41 30.44 26.51 9.32
N SER A 42 30.79 27.47 10.18
CA SER A 42 31.73 28.55 9.87
C SER A 42 33.19 28.23 10.20
N ASP A 43 33.50 27.00 10.65
CA ASP A 43 34.80 26.68 11.24
C ASP A 43 35.54 25.52 10.57
N LYS A 44 36.88 25.57 10.62
CA LYS A 44 37.80 24.70 9.85
C LYS A 44 37.84 23.22 10.28
N ASN A 45 37.09 22.81 11.29
CA ASN A 45 37.08 21.44 11.84
C ASN A 45 35.87 20.59 11.42
N TRP A 46 35.38 20.78 10.19
CA TRP A 46 34.22 20.02 9.68
C TRP A 46 34.44 18.49 9.64
N PHE A 47 35.68 17.99 9.58
CA PHE A 47 35.99 16.56 9.61
C PHE A 47 35.60 15.88 10.94
N GLU A 48 35.82 16.52 12.09
CA GLU A 48 35.42 15.98 13.40
C GLU A 48 33.89 15.93 13.50
N LEU A 49 33.21 16.99 13.03
CA LEU A 49 31.76 17.01 12.96
C LEU A 49 31.23 15.92 12.03
N LEU A 50 31.83 15.73 10.84
CA LEU A 50 31.45 14.67 9.91
C LEU A 50 31.53 13.30 10.58
N SER A 51 32.61 13.02 11.33
CA SER A 51 32.80 11.75 12.03
C SER A 51 31.74 11.51 13.14
N LEU A 52 31.37 12.56 13.89
CA LEU A 52 30.34 12.49 14.92
C LEU A 52 28.94 12.32 14.30
N PHE A 53 28.68 12.96 13.15
CA PHE A 53 27.42 12.83 12.42
C PHE A 53 27.28 11.45 11.78
N THR A 54 28.33 10.93 11.14
CA THR A 54 28.32 9.58 10.57
C THR A 54 28.13 8.53 11.66
N TYR A 55 28.80 8.69 12.81
CA TYR A 55 28.64 7.80 13.96
C TYR A 55 27.22 7.85 14.53
N LYS A 56 26.66 9.04 14.76
CA LYS A 56 25.27 9.18 15.25
C LYS A 56 24.26 8.62 14.24
N ALA A 57 24.42 8.89 12.95
CA ALA A 57 23.57 8.35 11.91
C ALA A 57 23.64 6.81 11.87
N GLN A 58 24.85 6.24 11.96
CA GLN A 58 25.06 4.80 12.02
C GLN A 58 24.35 4.18 13.23
N VAL A 59 24.53 4.75 14.43
CA VAL A 59 23.84 4.27 15.65
C VAL A 59 22.31 4.31 15.50
N VAL A 60 21.75 5.36 14.89
CA VAL A 60 20.30 5.45 14.65
C VAL A 60 19.82 4.39 13.66
N ILE A 61 20.56 4.16 12.57
CA ILE A 61 20.27 3.12 11.57
C ILE A 61 20.33 1.74 12.23
N ASP A 62 21.36 1.47 13.04
CA ASP A 62 21.54 0.20 13.75
C ASP A 62 20.38 -0.04 14.73
N LEU A 63 19.95 0.97 15.50
CA LEU A 63 18.80 0.87 16.38
C LEU A 63 17.49 0.61 15.62
N GLN A 64 17.28 1.26 14.47
CA GLN A 64 16.11 0.99 13.63
C GLN A 64 16.10 -0.43 13.07
N ASN A 65 17.27 -0.95 12.68
CA ASN A 65 17.43 -2.32 12.21
C ASN A 65 17.18 -3.35 13.33
N ILE A 66 17.65 -3.08 14.56
CA ILE A 66 17.38 -3.91 15.74
C ILE A 66 15.88 -3.97 16.02
N HIS A 67 15.24 -2.80 16.13
CA HIS A 67 13.80 -2.74 16.35
C HIS A 67 13.03 -3.48 15.26
N LYS A 68 13.44 -3.35 13.99
CA LYS A 68 12.80 -4.07 12.88
C LYS A 68 12.89 -5.59 13.08
N ALA A 69 14.08 -6.12 13.36
CA ALA A 69 14.28 -7.56 13.57
C ALA A 69 13.49 -8.11 14.78
N GLU A 70 13.43 -7.36 15.88
CA GLU A 70 12.64 -7.73 17.06
C GLU A 70 11.13 -7.74 16.76
N ILE A 71 10.65 -6.75 16.00
CA ILE A 71 9.24 -6.71 15.57
C ILE A 71 8.93 -7.84 14.58
N GLU A 72 9.84 -8.18 13.67
CA GLU A 72 9.69 -9.35 12.79
C GLU A 72 9.56 -10.65 13.60
N LYS A 73 10.39 -10.84 14.63
CA LYS A 73 10.27 -11.98 15.56
C LYS A 73 8.89 -12.01 16.23
N VAL A 74 8.39 -10.87 16.71
CA VAL A 74 7.05 -10.79 17.32
C VAL A 74 5.94 -11.12 16.30
N ILE A 75 6.09 -10.70 15.05
CA ILE A 75 5.14 -11.02 13.98
C ILE A 75 5.12 -12.53 13.71
N GLU A 76 6.26 -13.21 13.72
CA GLU A 76 6.31 -14.67 13.61
C GLU A 76 5.62 -15.36 14.80
N ILE A 77 5.82 -14.86 16.03
CA ILE A 77 5.09 -15.34 17.22
C ILE A 77 3.58 -15.17 17.02
N MET A 78 3.14 -14.00 16.54
CA MET A 78 1.72 -13.75 16.24
C MET A 78 1.16 -14.74 15.23
N LYS A 79 1.93 -15.08 14.18
CA LYS A 79 1.51 -16.05 13.15
C LYS A 79 1.36 -17.46 13.71
N HIS A 80 2.24 -17.88 14.60
CA HIS A 80 2.20 -19.22 15.20
C HIS A 80 1.15 -19.39 16.29
N ARG A 81 0.75 -18.30 16.96
CA ARG A 81 -0.17 -18.31 18.12
C ARG A 81 -1.46 -17.54 17.83
N MET A 82 -1.96 -17.63 16.61
CA MET A 82 -3.15 -16.88 16.16
C MET A 82 -4.43 -17.28 16.91
N ASP A 83 -4.51 -18.47 17.47
CA ASP A 83 -5.63 -19.00 18.26
C ASP A 83 -5.68 -18.45 19.70
N GLU A 84 -4.57 -17.91 20.19
CA GLU A 84 -4.46 -17.39 21.55
C GLU A 84 -4.93 -15.94 21.71
N GLU A 85 -5.25 -15.54 22.94
CA GLU A 85 -5.49 -14.14 23.27
C GLU A 85 -4.14 -13.44 23.53
N LEU A 86 -3.50 -12.96 22.46
CA LEU A 86 -2.21 -12.25 22.53
C LEU A 86 -2.40 -10.77 22.89
N THR A 87 -2.06 -10.40 24.12
CA THR A 87 -2.09 -9.01 24.58
C THR A 87 -0.77 -8.28 24.27
N SER A 88 -0.79 -6.94 24.28
CA SER A 88 0.43 -6.15 24.10
C SER A 88 1.45 -6.41 25.21
N GLU A 89 1.01 -6.74 26.42
CA GLU A 89 1.88 -7.07 27.56
C GLU A 89 2.63 -8.37 27.31
N GLN A 90 1.93 -9.41 26.84
CA GLN A 90 2.54 -10.70 26.52
C GLN A 90 3.56 -10.56 25.38
N LEU A 91 3.18 -9.87 24.30
CA LEU A 91 4.06 -9.67 23.13
C LEU A 91 5.27 -8.79 23.46
N ALA A 92 5.12 -7.80 24.33
CA ALA A 92 6.24 -6.97 24.78
C ALA A 92 7.25 -7.78 25.62
N ALA A 93 6.77 -8.70 26.45
CA ALA A 93 7.62 -9.57 27.27
C ALA A 93 8.52 -10.50 26.42
N GLU A 94 8.05 -10.95 25.25
CA GLU A 94 8.82 -11.81 24.31
C GLU A 94 10.13 -11.16 23.80
N ILE A 95 10.21 -9.83 23.86
CA ILE A 95 11.38 -9.03 23.46
C ILE A 95 11.88 -8.12 24.59
N GLY A 96 11.45 -8.33 25.83
CA GLY A 96 11.93 -7.59 27.00
C GLY A 96 11.53 -6.11 27.04
N TYR A 97 10.45 -5.72 26.36
CA TYR A 97 9.98 -4.34 26.29
C TYR A 97 8.88 -4.05 27.32
N SER A 98 8.75 -2.78 27.70
CA SER A 98 7.51 -2.33 28.35
C SER A 98 6.37 -2.28 27.32
N PRO A 99 5.10 -2.50 27.73
CA PRO A 99 3.96 -2.50 26.79
C PRO A 99 3.82 -1.18 26.02
N PHE A 100 4.10 -0.05 26.67
CA PHE A 100 4.06 1.26 26.03
C PHE A 100 5.14 1.42 24.96
N HIS A 101 6.39 1.04 25.29
CA HIS A 101 7.50 1.11 24.35
C HIS A 101 7.26 0.19 23.15
N PHE A 102 6.82 -1.05 23.40
CA PHE A 102 6.45 -2.02 22.38
C PHE A 102 5.39 -1.48 21.41
N ASN A 103 4.26 -0.98 21.91
CA ASN A 103 3.20 -0.45 21.04
C ASN A 103 3.70 0.70 20.16
N ARG A 104 4.58 1.57 20.69
CA ARG A 104 5.17 2.67 19.94
C ARG A 104 6.09 2.16 18.83
N ILE A 105 7.05 1.29 19.16
CA ILE A 105 8.01 0.74 18.20
C ILE A 105 7.30 -0.10 17.14
N PHE A 106 6.37 -0.99 17.54
CA PHE A 106 5.60 -1.81 16.62
C PHE A 106 4.84 -0.95 15.60
N LYS A 107 4.20 0.14 16.05
CA LYS A 107 3.49 1.06 15.15
C LYS A 107 4.44 1.87 14.27
N GLN A 108 5.62 2.25 14.75
CA GLN A 108 6.62 2.92 13.94
C GLN A 108 7.15 2.01 12.82
N VAL A 109 7.39 0.73 13.13
CA VAL A 109 7.93 -0.25 12.18
C VAL A 109 6.87 -0.74 11.18
N THR A 110 5.66 -1.06 11.64
CA THR A 110 4.61 -1.68 10.79
C THR A 110 3.56 -0.69 10.27
N GLY A 111 3.55 0.55 10.79
CA GLY A 111 2.51 1.54 10.52
C GLY A 111 1.20 1.33 11.28
N VAL A 112 1.02 0.23 12.01
CA VAL A 112 -0.23 -0.12 12.72
C VAL A 112 -0.01 -0.61 14.14
N SER A 113 -1.07 -0.63 14.95
CA SER A 113 -0.97 -1.22 16.29
C SER A 113 -0.87 -2.75 16.23
N PRO A 114 -0.24 -3.39 17.23
CA PRO A 114 -0.14 -4.85 17.34
C PRO A 114 -1.49 -5.55 17.17
N ARG A 115 -2.54 -5.03 17.83
CA ARG A 115 -3.91 -5.58 17.75
C ARG A 115 -4.49 -5.55 16.34
N ARG A 116 -4.23 -4.48 15.57
CA ARG A 116 -4.71 -4.38 14.18
C ARG A 116 -3.94 -5.32 13.28
N TYR A 117 -2.63 -5.43 13.48
CA TYR A 117 -1.78 -6.36 12.74
C TYR A 117 -2.23 -7.81 12.94
N LEU A 118 -2.41 -8.24 14.19
CA LEU A 118 -2.92 -9.57 14.52
C LEU A 118 -4.32 -9.82 13.92
N SER A 119 -5.19 -8.81 13.96
CA SER A 119 -6.50 -8.93 13.30
C SER A 119 -6.38 -9.13 11.79
N ALA A 120 -5.43 -8.45 11.12
CA ALA A 120 -5.19 -8.61 9.69
C ALA A 120 -4.60 -9.99 9.35
N LEU A 121 -3.63 -10.47 10.13
CA LEU A 121 -3.09 -11.84 10.02
C LEU A 121 -4.20 -12.88 10.13
N ARG A 122 -5.10 -12.74 11.12
CA ARG A 122 -6.23 -13.65 11.29
C ARG A 122 -7.21 -13.60 10.12
N MET A 123 -7.46 -12.43 9.53
CA MET A 123 -8.32 -12.34 8.35
C MET A 123 -7.67 -12.97 7.12
N GLU A 124 -6.37 -12.76 6.92
CA GLU A 124 -5.61 -13.41 5.84
C GLU A 124 -5.61 -14.92 5.99
N GLN A 125 -5.30 -15.45 7.17
CA GLN A 125 -5.38 -16.89 7.46
C GLN A 125 -6.80 -17.41 7.30
N GLY A 126 -7.82 -16.63 7.69
CA GLY A 126 -9.21 -16.96 7.45
C GLY A 126 -9.55 -17.12 5.97
N LYS A 127 -8.99 -16.27 5.10
CA LYS A 127 -9.12 -16.42 3.63
C LYS A 127 -8.44 -17.72 3.18
N VAL A 128 -7.24 -18.02 3.67
CA VAL A 128 -6.53 -19.26 3.36
C VAL A 128 -7.37 -20.47 3.73
N GLU A 129 -7.86 -20.55 4.97
CA GLU A 129 -8.64 -21.68 5.50
C GLU A 129 -9.96 -21.88 4.74
N LEU A 130 -10.66 -20.80 4.39
CA LEU A 130 -11.91 -20.83 3.62
C LEU A 130 -11.72 -21.34 2.18
N LEU A 131 -10.52 -21.17 1.61
CA LEU A 131 -10.22 -21.62 0.24
C LEU A 131 -9.53 -22.99 0.19
N SER A 132 -8.97 -23.45 1.31
CA SER A 132 -8.07 -24.61 1.34
C SER A 132 -8.57 -25.80 2.16
N THR A 133 -9.54 -25.61 3.06
CA THR A 133 -9.98 -26.68 3.96
C THR A 133 -11.46 -27.00 3.81
N GLN A 134 -11.85 -28.18 4.28
CA GLN A 134 -13.25 -28.57 4.46
C GLN A 134 -13.72 -28.32 5.90
N LYS A 135 -12.98 -27.53 6.68
CA LYS A 135 -13.34 -27.19 8.06
C LYS A 135 -14.66 -26.41 8.05
N SER A 136 -15.49 -26.66 9.04
CA SER A 136 -16.67 -25.83 9.28
C SER A 136 -16.25 -24.40 9.62
N LEU A 137 -17.11 -23.42 9.32
CA LEU A 137 -16.84 -22.01 9.68
C LEU A 137 -16.53 -21.86 11.18
N LEU A 138 -17.20 -22.61 12.05
CA LEU A 138 -16.94 -22.60 13.50
C LEU A 138 -15.51 -23.06 13.83
N GLN A 139 -15.03 -24.15 13.22
CA GLN A 139 -13.67 -24.63 13.42
C GLN A 139 -12.63 -23.61 12.94
N ILE A 140 -12.86 -22.98 11.79
CA ILE A 140 -11.98 -21.93 11.25
C ILE A 140 -11.87 -20.78 12.25
N ILE A 141 -13.00 -20.22 12.72
CA ILE A 141 -12.94 -19.05 13.61
C ILE A 141 -12.29 -19.35 14.97
N LEU A 142 -12.49 -20.56 15.50
CA LEU A 142 -11.90 -20.97 16.77
C LEU A 142 -10.37 -21.11 16.61
N SER A 143 -9.90 -21.66 15.50
CA SER A 143 -8.46 -21.72 15.18
C SER A 143 -7.80 -20.36 14.93
N LEU A 144 -8.61 -19.30 14.77
CA LEU A 144 -8.16 -17.92 14.61
C LEU A 144 -8.35 -17.10 15.91
N GLY A 145 -8.70 -17.73 17.02
CA GLY A 145 -8.85 -17.08 18.32
C GLY A 145 -10.11 -16.22 18.45
N TYR A 146 -11.09 -16.38 17.55
CA TYR A 146 -12.39 -15.71 17.67
C TYR A 146 -13.37 -16.57 18.45
N ARG A 147 -13.97 -15.98 19.49
CA ARG A 147 -14.99 -16.63 20.32
C ARG A 147 -16.43 -16.46 19.80
N SER A 148 -16.62 -15.68 18.73
CA SER A 148 -17.95 -15.38 18.18
C SER A 148 -17.94 -15.34 16.65
N ILE A 149 -18.84 -16.12 16.05
CA ILE A 149 -19.09 -16.14 14.60
C ILE A 149 -19.50 -14.75 14.11
N GLY A 150 -20.36 -14.05 14.85
CA GLY A 150 -20.83 -12.72 14.48
C GLY A 150 -19.68 -11.71 14.40
N THR A 151 -18.81 -11.70 15.41
CA THR A 151 -17.64 -10.81 15.44
C THR A 151 -16.68 -11.09 14.27
N TYR A 152 -16.38 -12.36 14.00
CA TYR A 152 -15.54 -12.73 12.87
C TYR A 152 -16.17 -12.34 11.54
N THR A 153 -17.45 -12.69 11.34
CA THR A 153 -18.17 -12.45 10.07
C THR A 153 -18.23 -10.97 9.73
N THR A 154 -18.54 -10.12 10.72
CA THR A 154 -18.57 -8.66 10.53
C THR A 154 -17.20 -8.12 10.15
N ARG A 155 -16.14 -8.52 10.88
CA ARG A 155 -14.77 -8.07 10.60
C ARG A 155 -14.27 -8.57 9.25
N PHE A 156 -14.51 -9.84 8.94
CA PHE A 156 -14.14 -10.42 7.66
C PHE A 156 -14.85 -9.71 6.51
N SER A 157 -16.16 -9.49 6.62
CA SER A 157 -16.92 -8.78 5.58
C SER A 157 -16.44 -7.35 5.39
N HIS A 158 -16.13 -6.65 6.47
CA HIS A 158 -15.61 -5.29 6.43
C HIS A 158 -14.22 -5.22 5.76
N SER A 159 -13.30 -6.13 6.12
CA SER A 159 -11.92 -6.09 5.64
C SER A 159 -11.74 -6.73 4.26
N VAL A 160 -12.43 -7.83 3.98
CA VAL A 160 -12.32 -8.57 2.71
C VAL A 160 -13.28 -8.01 1.65
N GLY A 161 -14.40 -7.40 2.07
CA GLY A 161 -15.46 -6.92 1.18
C GLY A 161 -16.50 -7.97 0.80
N LEU A 162 -16.34 -9.22 1.26
CA LEU A 162 -17.28 -10.33 1.08
C LEU A 162 -17.45 -11.07 2.40
N SER A 163 -18.63 -11.65 2.63
CA SER A 163 -18.83 -12.50 3.81
C SER A 163 -18.06 -13.82 3.70
N PRO A 164 -17.71 -14.48 4.82
CA PRO A 164 -17.02 -15.78 4.80
C PRO A 164 -17.72 -16.83 3.96
N LYS A 165 -19.07 -16.82 3.94
CA LYS A 165 -19.89 -17.74 3.13
C LYS A 165 -19.82 -17.42 1.63
N ARG A 166 -19.80 -16.14 1.25
CA ARG A 166 -19.79 -15.73 -0.18
C ARG A 166 -18.39 -15.79 -0.78
N PHE A 167 -17.36 -15.62 0.05
CA PHE A 167 -15.98 -15.51 -0.41
C PHE A 167 -15.51 -16.70 -1.29
N PRO A 168 -15.65 -17.98 -0.88
CA PRO A 168 -15.25 -19.11 -1.73
C PRO A 168 -16.05 -19.24 -3.02
N ALA A 169 -17.36 -18.95 -2.97
CA ALA A 169 -18.23 -19.05 -4.14
C ALA A 169 -17.88 -18.02 -5.22
N GLN A 170 -17.40 -16.85 -4.81
CA GLN A 170 -17.08 -15.74 -5.72
C GLN A 170 -15.74 -15.94 -6.45
N VAL A 171 -14.85 -16.80 -5.94
CA VAL A 171 -13.51 -17.06 -6.51
C VAL A 171 -13.57 -17.47 -7.98
N LYS A 172 -14.48 -18.37 -8.34
CA LYS A 172 -14.60 -18.85 -9.73
C LYS A 172 -14.97 -17.73 -10.70
N THR A 173 -15.94 -16.89 -10.31
CA THR A 173 -16.37 -15.74 -11.11
C THR A 173 -15.25 -14.72 -11.26
N LEU A 174 -14.56 -14.41 -10.16
CA LEU A 174 -13.47 -13.44 -10.15
C LEU A 174 -12.24 -13.93 -10.93
N MET A 175 -11.97 -15.24 -10.93
CA MET A 175 -10.92 -15.83 -11.77
C MET A 175 -11.18 -15.56 -13.25
N GLY A 176 -12.40 -15.79 -13.73
CA GLY A 176 -12.77 -15.52 -15.13
C GLY A 176 -12.52 -14.05 -15.51
N LEU A 177 -12.75 -13.10 -14.60
CA LEU A 177 -12.46 -11.69 -14.84
C LEU A 177 -10.96 -11.39 -14.92
N MET A 178 -10.16 -12.03 -14.07
CA MET A 178 -8.70 -11.87 -14.12
C MET A 178 -8.14 -12.39 -15.44
N ASP A 179 -8.67 -13.51 -15.96
CA ASP A 179 -8.30 -14.07 -17.26
C ASP A 179 -8.72 -13.17 -18.43
N LEU A 180 -9.89 -12.53 -18.34
CA LEU A 180 -10.32 -11.51 -19.32
C LEU A 180 -9.34 -10.32 -19.34
N HIS A 181 -8.98 -9.78 -18.18
CA HIS A 181 -8.08 -8.63 -18.09
C HIS A 181 -6.63 -8.94 -18.48
N ARG A 182 -6.21 -10.20 -18.35
CA ARG A 182 -4.90 -10.66 -18.85
C ARG A 182 -4.80 -10.49 -20.37
N ASN A 183 -5.90 -10.68 -21.09
CA ASN A 183 -5.94 -10.71 -22.55
C ASN A 183 -6.53 -9.42 -23.18
N SER A 184 -7.04 -8.50 -22.37
CA SER A 184 -7.62 -7.25 -22.86
C SER A 184 -6.54 -6.23 -23.22
N TYR A 185 -6.63 -5.70 -24.44
CA TYR A 185 -5.97 -4.47 -24.83
C TYR A 185 -6.76 -3.29 -24.25
N GLU A 186 -6.14 -2.52 -23.35
CA GLU A 186 -6.77 -1.30 -22.84
C GLU A 186 -6.88 -0.27 -23.96
N GLN A 187 -8.09 0.21 -24.23
CA GLN A 187 -8.28 1.36 -25.08
C GLN A 187 -7.88 2.64 -24.33
N PRO A 188 -7.34 3.66 -25.03
CA PRO A 188 -7.01 4.94 -24.41
C PRO A 188 -8.24 5.54 -23.73
N SER A 189 -8.20 5.73 -22.42
CA SER A 189 -9.26 6.43 -21.69
C SER A 189 -9.38 7.85 -22.23
N VAL A 190 -10.56 8.22 -22.73
CA VAL A 190 -10.88 9.60 -23.11
C VAL A 190 -10.71 10.49 -21.88
N ALA A 191 -10.04 11.63 -22.05
CA ALA A 191 -9.84 12.60 -20.98
C ALA A 191 -11.20 13.17 -20.54
N VAL A 192 -11.72 12.70 -19.41
CA VAL A 192 -12.90 13.30 -18.78
C VAL A 192 -12.41 14.44 -17.89
N SER A 193 -12.98 15.62 -18.06
CA SER A 193 -12.80 16.76 -17.16
C SER A 193 -13.19 16.35 -15.74
N SER A 194 -12.22 16.19 -14.84
CA SER A 194 -12.45 15.84 -13.44
C SER A 194 -12.14 17.00 -12.51
N VAL A 195 -12.94 17.15 -11.45
CA VAL A 195 -12.82 18.23 -10.45
C VAL A 195 -11.52 18.12 -9.64
N SER A 196 -11.02 16.90 -9.44
CA SER A 196 -9.75 16.59 -8.79
C SER A 196 -9.15 15.34 -9.43
N GLU A 197 -7.84 15.36 -9.66
CA GLU A 197 -7.08 14.31 -10.34
C GLU A 197 -5.76 14.00 -9.61
N LEU A 198 -5.46 12.71 -9.52
CA LEU A 198 -4.14 12.21 -9.12
C LEU A 198 -3.62 11.26 -10.18
N SER A 199 -2.49 11.61 -10.78
CA SER A 199 -1.69 10.74 -11.63
C SER A 199 -0.58 10.10 -10.80
N CYS A 200 -0.50 8.77 -10.82
CA CYS A 200 0.57 8.03 -10.17
C CYS A 200 1.38 7.26 -11.21
N HIS A 201 2.67 7.56 -11.32
CA HIS A 201 3.61 6.76 -12.12
C HIS A 201 4.08 5.56 -11.29
N ILE A 202 3.62 4.37 -11.67
CA ILE A 202 4.01 3.11 -11.05
C ILE A 202 5.20 2.50 -11.79
N THR A 203 6.27 2.27 -11.03
CA THR A 203 7.41 1.45 -11.44
C THR A 203 7.40 0.12 -10.69
N ALA A 204 7.91 -0.93 -11.31
CA ALA A 204 7.99 -2.28 -10.75
C ALA A 204 9.22 -2.99 -11.34
N PRO A 205 9.72 -4.08 -10.72
CA PRO A 205 10.78 -4.90 -11.30
C PRO A 205 10.44 -5.31 -12.74
N ASP A 206 11.40 -5.29 -13.65
CA ASP A 206 11.16 -5.60 -15.07
C ASP A 206 10.64 -7.03 -15.31
N THR A 207 10.91 -7.93 -14.37
CA THR A 207 10.41 -9.31 -14.38
C THR A 207 8.92 -9.41 -14.01
N PHE A 208 8.32 -8.37 -13.43
CA PHE A 208 6.95 -8.40 -12.97
C PHE A 208 5.96 -8.36 -14.15
N HIS A 209 5.12 -9.38 -14.22
CA HIS A 209 3.99 -9.47 -15.14
C HIS A 209 2.75 -9.82 -14.34
N GLY A 210 1.77 -8.94 -14.32
CA GLY A 210 0.62 -9.08 -13.45
C GLY A 210 -0.32 -7.90 -13.52
N MET A 211 -1.31 -7.92 -12.64
CA MET A 211 -2.25 -6.82 -12.46
C MET A 211 -1.76 -5.90 -11.35
N ILE A 212 -1.78 -4.60 -11.60
CA ILE A 212 -1.40 -3.57 -10.63
C ILE A 212 -2.66 -2.85 -10.20
N PHE A 213 -2.92 -2.86 -8.90
CA PHE A 213 -3.99 -2.11 -8.27
C PHE A 213 -3.40 -0.89 -7.60
N VAL A 214 -4.03 0.27 -7.78
CA VAL A 214 -3.67 1.53 -7.12
C VAL A 214 -4.92 2.10 -6.46
N GLY A 215 -4.81 2.59 -5.23
CA GLY A 215 -5.95 3.18 -4.54
C GLY A 215 -5.58 4.16 -3.43
N LEU A 216 -6.53 5.04 -3.13
CA LEU A 216 -6.49 5.98 -2.01
C LEU A 216 -7.31 5.42 -0.84
N PHE A 217 -6.64 5.25 0.28
CA PHE A 217 -7.22 4.70 1.50
C PHE A 217 -7.28 5.78 2.57
N PRO A 218 -8.29 5.79 3.46
CA PRO A 218 -8.36 6.77 4.56
C PRO A 218 -7.34 6.47 5.67
N ARG A 219 -6.66 5.33 5.60
CA ARG A 219 -5.68 4.86 6.58
C ARG A 219 -4.43 4.34 5.85
N PRO A 220 -3.24 4.36 6.49
CA PRO A 220 -1.98 3.96 5.86
C PRO A 220 -1.84 2.44 5.64
N ILE A 221 -2.97 1.72 5.60
CA ILE A 221 -3.08 0.27 5.41
C ILE A 221 -4.32 -0.07 4.58
N PRO A 222 -4.28 -1.14 3.77
CA PRO A 222 -5.40 -1.56 2.94
C PRO A 222 -6.32 -2.55 3.67
N ASP A 223 -6.84 -2.16 4.83
CA ASP A 223 -7.67 -3.03 5.69
C ASP A 223 -9.19 -2.85 5.50
N GLN A 224 -9.57 -2.06 4.49
CA GLN A 224 -10.92 -1.76 4.05
C GLN A 224 -10.90 -1.30 2.59
N ARG A 225 -12.08 -1.06 2.00
CA ARG A 225 -12.22 -0.55 0.64
C ARG A 225 -11.50 0.80 0.46
N PRO A 226 -10.79 1.01 -0.66
CA PRO A 226 -10.29 2.33 -1.00
C PRO A 226 -11.47 3.28 -1.25
N VAL A 227 -11.26 4.57 -1.01
CA VAL A 227 -12.24 5.61 -1.39
C VAL A 227 -12.32 5.70 -2.90
N ILE A 228 -11.17 5.59 -3.56
CA ILE A 228 -11.06 5.48 -5.01
C ILE A 228 -9.87 4.60 -5.37
N GLY A 229 -9.99 3.83 -6.43
CA GLY A 229 -8.91 3.00 -6.94
C GLY A 229 -9.10 2.66 -8.40
N THR A 230 -8.09 2.09 -9.00
CA THR A 230 -8.11 1.59 -10.37
C THR A 230 -7.12 0.42 -10.49
N ALA A 231 -7.24 -0.37 -11.54
CA ALA A 231 -6.33 -1.46 -11.82
C ALA A 231 -5.98 -1.51 -13.32
N ARG A 232 -4.75 -1.89 -13.63
CA ARG A 232 -4.25 -2.06 -15.00
C ARG A 232 -3.32 -3.27 -15.08
N ASN A 233 -3.14 -3.82 -16.27
CA ASN A 233 -2.26 -4.97 -16.52
C ASN A 233 -0.81 -4.61 -16.89
N HIS A 234 -0.43 -3.33 -16.78
CA HIS A 234 0.93 -2.87 -17.09
C HIS A 234 1.39 -1.73 -16.16
N LYS A 235 2.71 -1.52 -16.10
CA LYS A 235 3.36 -0.39 -15.41
C LYS A 235 3.14 0.92 -16.17
N GLY A 236 3.32 2.07 -15.51
CA GLY A 236 3.14 3.39 -16.11
C GLY A 236 2.19 4.27 -15.32
N VAL A 237 1.41 5.11 -16.00
CA VAL A 237 0.56 6.12 -15.34
C VAL A 237 -0.82 5.55 -15.01
N PHE A 238 -1.19 5.66 -13.75
CA PHE A 238 -2.51 5.34 -13.20
C PHE A 238 -3.20 6.65 -12.84
N ARG A 239 -4.42 6.87 -13.33
CA ARG A 239 -5.18 8.09 -13.05
C ARG A 239 -6.35 7.77 -12.13
N LEU A 240 -6.50 8.58 -11.08
CA LEU A 240 -7.63 8.58 -10.17
C LEU A 240 -8.31 9.95 -10.31
N THR A 241 -9.60 9.97 -10.61
CA THR A 241 -10.36 11.20 -10.91
C THR A 241 -11.59 11.33 -10.02
N ASN A 242 -12.11 12.53 -9.83
CA ASN A 242 -13.28 12.80 -8.97
C ASN A 242 -13.05 12.35 -7.52
N ILE A 243 -11.86 12.64 -7.01
CA ILE A 243 -11.43 12.27 -5.67
C ILE A 243 -12.10 13.21 -4.65
N PRO A 244 -12.85 12.70 -3.66
CA PRO A 244 -13.46 13.55 -2.64
C PRO A 244 -12.42 14.34 -1.83
N ASN A 245 -12.83 15.48 -1.27
CA ASN A 245 -11.96 16.26 -0.39
C ASN A 245 -11.61 15.44 0.87
N GLY A 246 -10.33 15.43 1.25
CA GLY A 246 -9.89 14.66 2.40
C GLY A 246 -8.39 14.44 2.45
N THR A 247 -7.97 13.60 3.39
CA THR A 247 -6.59 13.15 3.55
C THR A 247 -6.55 11.64 3.39
N TYR A 248 -5.73 11.17 2.45
CA TYR A 248 -5.68 9.77 2.06
C TYR A 248 -4.25 9.25 2.01
N TYR A 249 -4.11 7.95 1.88
CA TYR A 249 -2.85 7.25 1.73
C TYR A 249 -2.88 6.50 0.40
N LEU A 250 -1.90 6.80 -0.46
CA LEU A 250 -1.76 6.17 -1.76
C LEU A 250 -1.02 4.84 -1.60
N LEU A 251 -1.73 3.75 -1.87
CA LEU A 251 -1.22 2.39 -1.81
C LEU A 251 -1.37 1.71 -3.16
N ALA A 252 -0.47 0.78 -3.45
CA ALA A 252 -0.55 -0.07 -4.62
C ALA A 252 -0.15 -1.51 -4.31
N ALA A 253 -0.70 -2.44 -5.08
CA ALA A 253 -0.37 -3.85 -5.00
C ALA A 253 -0.21 -4.44 -6.41
N GLY A 254 0.90 -5.14 -6.65
CA GLY A 254 1.14 -5.87 -7.89
C GLY A 254 0.89 -7.35 -7.68
N ILE A 255 -0.17 -7.90 -8.29
CA ILE A 255 -0.50 -9.32 -8.22
C ILE A 255 0.04 -10.01 -9.48
N PRO A 256 1.04 -10.90 -9.36
CA PRO A 256 1.56 -11.63 -10.51
C PRO A 256 0.47 -12.49 -11.15
N TRP A 257 0.58 -12.71 -12.46
CA TRP A 257 -0.25 -13.70 -13.12
C TRP A 257 0.05 -15.10 -12.58
N SER A 258 -1.00 -15.81 -12.17
CA SER A 258 -0.92 -17.18 -11.70
C SER A 258 -1.92 -18.09 -12.41
N LEU A 259 -1.59 -19.37 -12.48
CA LEU A 259 -2.52 -20.43 -12.86
C LEU A 259 -3.32 -20.93 -11.65
N ASN A 260 -2.85 -20.68 -10.44
CA ASN A 260 -3.55 -21.01 -9.21
C ASN A 260 -4.50 -19.86 -8.82
N PRO A 261 -5.83 -20.08 -8.80
CA PRO A 261 -6.79 -19.02 -8.51
C PRO A 261 -6.59 -18.40 -7.12
N ARG A 262 -6.06 -19.17 -6.16
CA ARG A 262 -5.84 -18.69 -4.79
C ARG A 262 -4.88 -17.52 -4.72
N ASP A 263 -3.92 -17.44 -5.65
CA ASP A 263 -2.87 -16.41 -5.63
C ASP A 263 -3.42 -15.00 -5.93
N TYR A 264 -4.63 -14.91 -6.49
CA TYR A 264 -5.33 -13.63 -6.66
C TYR A 264 -6.06 -13.16 -5.40
N PHE A 265 -6.25 -14.05 -4.43
CA PHE A 265 -6.99 -13.76 -3.20
C PHE A 265 -6.10 -13.81 -1.96
N ILE A 266 -5.06 -14.63 -1.95
CA ILE A 266 -4.04 -14.68 -0.91
C ILE A 266 -2.86 -13.86 -1.41
N LEU A 267 -2.68 -12.69 -0.80
CA LEU A 267 -1.85 -11.61 -1.33
C LEU A 267 -0.51 -11.49 -0.61
N ASP A 268 -0.09 -12.54 0.09
CA ASP A 268 1.15 -12.61 0.87
C ASP A 268 2.41 -12.36 0.02
N ARG A 269 2.39 -12.75 -1.26
CA ARG A 269 3.49 -12.57 -2.23
C ARG A 269 3.32 -11.41 -3.21
N SER A 270 2.23 -10.65 -3.12
CA SER A 270 2.02 -9.55 -4.07
C SER A 270 2.93 -8.37 -3.75
N LEU A 271 3.47 -7.74 -4.79
CA LEU A 271 4.31 -6.56 -4.66
C LEU A 271 3.55 -5.46 -3.92
N ARG A 272 4.28 -4.66 -3.14
CA ARG A 272 3.76 -3.61 -2.28
C ARG A 272 4.26 -2.25 -2.73
N GLY A 273 3.36 -1.28 -2.73
CA GLY A 273 3.66 0.11 -2.97
C GLY A 273 2.95 0.99 -1.97
N LYS A 274 3.65 1.96 -1.41
CA LYS A 274 3.08 2.97 -0.51
C LYS A 274 3.78 4.30 -0.71
N TYR A 275 3.01 5.34 -0.96
CA TYR A 275 3.54 6.70 -0.90
C TYR A 275 3.84 7.04 0.58
N PRO A 276 5.01 7.63 0.89
CA PRO A 276 5.49 7.78 2.27
C PRO A 276 4.58 8.66 3.12
N GLU A 277 3.97 9.68 2.52
CA GLU A 277 3.18 10.69 3.21
C GLU A 277 1.68 10.53 2.93
N ALA A 278 0.87 11.21 3.74
CA ALA A 278 -0.54 11.35 3.42
C ALA A 278 -0.72 12.36 2.27
N VAL A 279 -1.61 12.04 1.35
CA VAL A 279 -2.00 12.90 0.23
C VAL A 279 -3.22 13.70 0.63
N HIS A 280 -3.10 15.02 0.60
CA HIS A 280 -4.21 15.94 0.84
C HIS A 280 -4.89 16.30 -0.47
N ILE A 281 -6.21 16.13 -0.51
CA ILE A 281 -7.05 16.41 -1.68
C ILE A 281 -8.06 17.50 -1.31
N SER A 282 -8.07 18.55 -2.12
CA SER A 282 -9.08 19.61 -2.16
C SER A 282 -9.66 19.76 -3.57
N GLU A 283 -10.69 20.60 -3.72
CA GLU A 283 -11.25 20.94 -5.03
C GLU A 283 -10.16 21.52 -5.94
N GLY A 284 -10.11 21.08 -7.20
CA GLY A 284 -9.09 21.49 -8.17
C GLY A 284 -7.71 20.84 -8.00
N THR A 285 -7.54 19.89 -7.06
CA THR A 285 -6.24 19.21 -6.87
C THR A 285 -5.83 18.48 -8.13
N ASN A 286 -4.62 18.77 -8.63
CA ASN A 286 -3.96 18.01 -9.69
C ASN A 286 -2.55 17.64 -9.22
N LEU A 287 -2.33 16.35 -8.92
CA LEU A 287 -1.06 15.84 -8.40
C LEU A 287 -0.47 14.79 -9.32
N SER A 288 0.86 14.84 -9.48
CA SER A 288 1.64 13.79 -10.13
C SER A 288 2.63 13.20 -9.13
N LEU A 289 2.43 11.94 -8.79
CA LEU A 289 3.24 11.20 -7.82
C LEU A 289 3.93 10.01 -8.49
N SER A 290 5.00 9.52 -7.89
CA SER A 290 5.69 8.30 -8.32
C SER A 290 5.75 7.30 -7.19
N LEU A 291 5.56 6.02 -7.52
CA LEU A 291 5.55 4.94 -6.53
C LEU A 291 6.24 3.71 -7.13
N LEU A 292 7.16 3.14 -6.34
CA LEU A 292 7.89 1.93 -6.68
C LEU A 292 7.25 0.72 -5.98
N LEU A 293 6.90 -0.30 -6.76
CA LEU A 293 6.50 -1.60 -6.25
C LEU A 293 7.74 -2.40 -5.85
N ARG A 294 7.70 -2.97 -4.65
CA ARG A 294 8.75 -3.83 -4.10
C ARG A 294 8.18 -5.13 -3.55
N GLU A 295 9.04 -6.11 -3.32
CA GLU A 295 8.66 -7.34 -2.60
C GLU A 295 8.09 -7.02 -1.21
N PRO A 296 7.14 -7.84 -0.70
CA PRO A 296 6.59 -7.67 0.63
C PRO A 296 7.66 -7.94 1.69
N LEU A 297 7.68 -7.10 2.71
CA LEU A 297 8.50 -7.28 3.91
C LEU A 297 7.67 -7.98 4.99
N ALA A 298 8.33 -8.68 5.91
CA ALA A 298 7.66 -9.32 7.05
C ALA A 298 6.91 -8.32 7.94
N THR A 299 7.33 -7.06 7.95
CA THR A 299 6.70 -5.95 8.68
C THR A 299 5.52 -5.31 7.94
N ASP A 300 5.29 -5.64 6.68
CA ASP A 300 4.16 -5.11 5.92
C ASP A 300 2.86 -5.76 6.40
N PRO A 301 1.85 -4.95 6.80
CA PRO A 301 0.55 -5.49 7.15
C PRO A 301 -0.06 -6.30 5.99
N PRO A 302 -0.75 -7.42 6.27
CA PRO A 302 -1.44 -8.20 5.26
C PRO A 302 -2.43 -7.38 4.42
N ILE A 303 -2.49 -7.64 3.10
CA ILE A 303 -3.53 -7.10 2.23
C ILE A 303 -4.75 -8.02 2.30
N VAL A 304 -5.68 -7.64 3.17
CA VAL A 304 -6.86 -8.45 3.46
C VAL A 304 -7.96 -8.23 2.41
N ILE A 305 -8.05 -7.02 1.86
CA ILE A 305 -9.06 -6.68 0.87
C ILE A 305 -9.01 -7.59 -0.37
N ASN A 306 -10.18 -7.95 -0.88
CA ASN A 306 -10.30 -8.67 -2.14
C ASN A 306 -10.16 -7.70 -3.32
N LEU A 307 -8.93 -7.52 -3.80
CA LEU A 307 -8.63 -6.62 -4.92
C LEU A 307 -9.36 -7.03 -6.22
N PRO A 308 -9.40 -8.31 -6.64
CA PRO A 308 -10.22 -8.73 -7.78
C PRO A 308 -11.72 -8.37 -7.66
N GLN A 309 -12.28 -8.42 -6.45
CA GLN A 309 -13.67 -7.99 -6.22
C GLN A 309 -13.85 -6.49 -6.48
N LEU A 310 -12.89 -5.65 -6.13
CA LEU A 310 -12.95 -4.22 -6.44
C LEU A 310 -12.99 -3.97 -7.96
N LEU A 311 -12.16 -4.71 -8.70
CA LEU A 311 -12.16 -4.63 -10.16
C LEU A 311 -13.50 -5.03 -10.74
N TYR A 312 -14.07 -6.17 -10.30
CA TYR A 312 -15.38 -6.62 -10.75
C TYR A 312 -16.50 -5.59 -10.54
N GLU A 313 -16.52 -4.96 -9.36
CA GLU A 313 -17.50 -3.92 -9.02
C GLU A 313 -17.33 -2.69 -9.93
N GLN A 314 -16.10 -2.32 -10.28
CA GLN A 314 -15.85 -1.26 -11.25
C GLN A 314 -16.38 -1.64 -12.64
N THR A 315 -16.04 -2.81 -13.16
CA THR A 315 -16.46 -3.23 -14.50
C THR A 315 -17.99 -3.31 -14.62
N THR A 316 -18.66 -3.85 -13.59
CA THR A 316 -20.13 -3.94 -13.57
C THR A 316 -20.81 -2.59 -13.39
N GLN A 317 -20.21 -1.63 -12.68
CA GLN A 317 -20.73 -0.26 -12.64
C GLN A 317 -20.65 0.41 -14.01
N TYR A 318 -19.56 0.21 -14.76
CA TYR A 318 -19.45 0.71 -16.14
C TYR A 318 -20.46 0.08 -17.09
N SER A 319 -20.65 -1.25 -17.08
CA SER A 319 -21.65 -1.91 -17.94
C SER A 319 -23.08 -1.44 -17.67
N ASN A 320 -23.43 -1.20 -16.40
CA ASN A 320 -24.75 -0.66 -16.03
C ASN A 320 -24.93 0.83 -16.35
N LEU A 321 -23.84 1.57 -16.58
CA LEU A 321 -23.87 2.96 -17.03
C LEU A 321 -24.01 3.05 -18.56
N GLU A 322 -23.38 2.14 -19.31
CA GLU A 322 -23.55 2.03 -20.78
C GLU A 322 -24.97 1.57 -21.17
N GLU A 323 -25.60 0.67 -20.39
CA GLU A 323 -27.01 0.29 -20.61
C GLU A 323 -28.02 1.40 -20.23
N LYS A 324 -27.56 2.49 -19.61
CA LYS A 324 -28.39 3.66 -19.25
C LYS A 324 -28.19 4.86 -20.17
N GLU A 325 -27.52 4.71 -21.31
CA GLU A 325 -27.65 5.71 -22.36
C GLU A 325 -29.09 5.67 -22.90
N PRO A 326 -29.80 6.82 -22.94
CA PRO A 326 -31.15 6.86 -23.47
C PRO A 326 -31.08 6.44 -24.93
N HIS A 327 -31.90 5.45 -25.30
CA HIS A 327 -32.26 5.21 -26.69
C HIS A 327 -32.55 6.57 -27.34
N PHE A 328 -31.63 7.04 -28.18
CA PHE A 328 -31.92 8.11 -29.11
C PHE A 328 -33.09 7.61 -29.95
N THR A 329 -34.28 8.15 -29.65
CA THR A 329 -35.42 8.14 -30.55
C THR A 329 -34.92 8.48 -31.93
N LYS A 330 -35.01 7.51 -32.85
CA LYS A 330 -34.82 7.74 -34.28
C LYS A 330 -35.67 8.94 -34.66
N TYR A 331 -35.01 10.01 -35.10
CA TYR A 331 -35.66 11.05 -35.87
C TYR A 331 -36.29 10.37 -37.09
N ASN A 332 -37.61 10.40 -37.17
CA ASN A 332 -38.33 10.16 -38.41
C ASN A 332 -38.02 11.35 -39.31
N THR A 333 -37.01 11.20 -40.16
CA THR A 333 -36.89 11.96 -41.41
C THR A 333 -37.60 11.15 -42.48
N ASP A 334 -38.87 11.47 -42.70
CA ASP A 334 -39.49 11.31 -44.01
C ASP A 334 -40.17 12.65 -44.31
N GLU A 335 -39.50 13.42 -45.16
CA GLU A 335 -40.04 14.59 -45.86
C GLU A 335 -41.00 14.13 -46.97
N GLU A 336 -42.04 14.95 -47.17
CA GLU A 336 -42.62 15.37 -48.45
C GLU A 336 -42.86 14.33 -49.57
N HIS A 337 -44.12 14.14 -49.94
CA HIS A 337 -44.68 14.70 -51.18
C HIS A 337 -46.05 14.09 -51.57
N TYR A 338 -46.94 14.99 -52.00
CA TYR A 338 -48.22 14.82 -52.70
C TYR A 338 -49.50 14.52 -51.92
#